data_AF-A0A353GIA8-F1
#
_entry.id   AF-A0A353GIA8-F1
#
_cell.length_a   1.000
_cell.length_b   1.000
_cell.length_c   1.000
_cell.angle_alpha   90.00
_cell.angle_beta   90.00
_cell.angle_gamma   90.00
#
_symmetry.space_group_name_H-M   'P 1'
#
loop_
_entity.id
_entity.type
_entity.pdbx_description
1 polymer ?
#
loop_
_entity_poly.entity_id
_entity_poly.type
_entity_poly.pdbx_seq_one_letter_code
_entity_poly.pdbx_strand_id
1 'polypeptide(L)'
;MKKRNHLFLPRLALVSLGLLLLLSIACEKKDSPEKKSEQAVSTSAPAAVASPAVAEAKSTPSPSVPKDGANPRFFAAQENLLDAGGSFYLYADLQDVLKEEMQSVRNSIKGMPDAVEVERGLEITDRVIDLLGLYGLQDVGISSIPDGGLYRTKMFLNNTAGKDKGYMALLGDAPHALKILDRASSGTVLLYSADVNEMATWELIRGLVMNIGGGAALADMEKGLEELAKNEGIDIPKLLPTLGGEINV
;
A
#
# COMPACT_ATOMS: atom_id res chain seq x y z
N MET A 1 -7.50 -7.57 -48.36
CA MET A 1 -8.10 -6.70 -47.32
C MET A 1 -7.73 -7.26 -45.95
N LYS A 2 -6.92 -6.52 -45.18
CA LYS A 2 -6.33 -6.97 -43.90
C LYS A 2 -7.26 -6.55 -42.76
N LYS A 3 -7.91 -7.51 -42.09
CA LYS A 3 -8.73 -7.26 -40.88
C LYS A 3 -7.78 -6.89 -39.74
N ARG A 4 -7.81 -5.63 -39.28
CA ARG A 4 -7.05 -5.16 -38.12
C ARG A 4 -7.77 -5.58 -36.83
N ASN A 5 -7.04 -6.26 -35.95
CA ASN A 5 -7.49 -6.70 -34.63
C ASN A 5 -7.64 -5.48 -33.72
N HIS A 6 -8.89 -5.08 -33.44
CA HIS A 6 -9.21 -4.00 -32.48
C HIS A 6 -9.37 -4.49 -31.03
N LEU A 7 -9.02 -5.74 -30.72
CA LEU A 7 -9.25 -6.35 -29.40
C LEU A 7 -8.09 -6.17 -28.38
N PHE A 8 -6.97 -5.57 -28.78
CA PHE A 8 -5.77 -5.47 -27.92
C PHE A 8 -5.76 -4.22 -27.01
N LEU A 9 -6.48 -3.15 -27.36
CA LEU A 9 -6.47 -1.90 -26.59
C LEU A 9 -7.29 -1.90 -25.27
N PRO A 10 -8.46 -2.56 -25.15
CA PRO A 10 -9.26 -2.42 -23.93
C PRO A 10 -8.72 -3.19 -22.72
N ARG A 11 -7.83 -4.17 -22.93
CA ARG A 11 -7.24 -4.99 -21.85
C ARG A 11 -6.05 -4.33 -21.16
N LEU A 12 -5.30 -3.49 -21.88
CA LEU A 12 -4.18 -2.72 -21.30
C LEU A 12 -4.68 -1.61 -20.34
N ALA A 13 -5.87 -1.06 -20.60
CA ALA A 13 -6.45 0.03 -19.81
C ALA A 13 -6.92 -0.39 -18.41
N LEU A 14 -7.25 -1.67 -18.21
CA LEU A 14 -7.67 -2.21 -16.90
C LEU A 14 -6.47 -2.45 -15.96
N VAL A 15 -5.33 -2.86 -16.51
CA VAL A 15 -4.09 -3.05 -15.74
C VAL A 15 -3.50 -1.70 -15.32
N SER A 16 -3.63 -0.65 -16.16
CA SER A 16 -3.20 0.70 -15.79
C SER A 16 -4.06 1.34 -14.70
N LEU A 17 -5.36 0.99 -14.62
CA LEU A 17 -6.26 1.55 -13.61
C LEU A 17 -5.96 1.01 -12.20
N GLY A 18 -5.61 -0.28 -12.08
CA GLY A 18 -5.18 -0.87 -10.81
C GLY A 18 -3.85 -0.30 -10.31
N LEU A 19 -2.92 0.00 -11.23
CA LEU A 19 -1.63 0.62 -10.89
C LEU A 19 -1.77 2.13 -10.57
N LEU A 20 -2.69 2.85 -11.23
CA LEU A 20 -2.98 4.26 -10.91
C LEU A 20 -3.66 4.45 -9.55
N LEU A 21 -4.53 3.52 -9.14
CA LEU A 21 -5.17 3.56 -7.82
C LEU A 21 -4.17 3.39 -6.68
N LEU A 22 -3.11 2.60 -6.89
CA LEU A 22 -2.01 2.44 -5.91
C LEU A 22 -1.08 3.67 -5.85
N LEU A 23 -0.91 4.39 -6.96
CA LEU A 23 -0.13 5.64 -6.99
C LEU A 23 -0.89 6.86 -6.45
N SER A 24 -2.22 6.84 -6.50
CA SER A 24 -3.06 7.99 -6.09
C SER A 24 -3.23 8.13 -4.58
N ILE A 25 -2.88 7.12 -3.79
CA ILE A 25 -2.92 7.18 -2.31
C ILE A 25 -1.67 7.88 -1.73
N ALA A 26 -0.61 8.09 -2.53
CA ALA A 26 0.67 8.59 -2.04
C ALA A 26 0.93 10.10 -2.26
N CYS A 27 0.05 10.86 -2.92
CA CYS A 27 0.26 12.31 -3.13
C CYS A 27 -1.06 13.07 -3.31
N GLU A 28 -1.72 13.42 -2.21
CA GLU A 28 -2.65 14.55 -2.20
C GLU A 28 -1.95 15.75 -1.56
N LYS A 29 -1.20 16.48 -2.37
CA LYS A 29 -0.60 17.75 -1.97
C LYS A 29 -1.71 18.81 -1.97
N LYS A 30 -2.16 19.18 -0.77
CA LYS A 30 -3.18 20.20 -0.56
C LYS A 30 -2.58 21.59 -0.82
N ASP A 31 -2.78 22.11 -2.02
CA ASP A 31 -2.43 23.49 -2.34
C ASP A 31 -3.35 24.45 -1.57
N SER A 32 -2.78 25.22 -0.63
CA SER A 32 -3.40 26.43 -0.09
C SER A 32 -2.91 27.65 -0.90
N PRO A 33 -3.79 28.63 -1.17
CA PRO A 33 -3.46 29.75 -2.01
C PRO A 33 -2.56 30.76 -1.28
N GLU A 34 -1.42 31.05 -1.90
CA GLU A 34 -0.47 32.08 -1.52
C GLU A 34 -1.03 33.47 -1.87
N LYS A 35 -1.27 34.30 -0.86
CA LYS A 35 -1.53 35.74 -1.05
C LYS A 35 -0.21 36.50 -0.99
N LYS A 36 0.18 37.08 -2.14
CA LYS A 36 1.17 38.16 -2.23
C LYS A 36 0.72 39.38 -1.42
N SER A 37 1.58 39.88 -0.52
CA SER A 37 1.71 41.31 -0.31
C SER A 37 3.18 41.69 -0.21
N GLU A 38 3.59 42.53 -1.14
CA GLU A 38 4.86 43.25 -1.18
C GLU A 38 4.70 44.53 -0.34
N GLN A 39 5.54 44.79 0.67
CA GLN A 39 6.42 45.98 0.74
C GLN A 39 7.08 46.21 2.12
N ALA A 40 8.29 46.75 1.99
CA ALA A 40 8.99 47.73 2.84
C ALA A 40 9.96 47.20 3.91
N VAL A 41 11.23 47.33 3.53
CA VAL A 41 12.44 47.36 4.37
C VAL A 41 12.36 48.53 5.36
N SER A 42 12.61 48.26 6.64
CA SER A 42 13.16 49.24 7.58
C SER A 42 14.07 48.53 8.59
N THR A 43 15.29 49.07 8.69
CA THR A 43 16.42 48.62 9.50
C THR A 43 16.24 48.90 11.00
N SER A 44 16.48 47.91 11.87
CA SER A 44 17.09 48.10 13.19
C SER A 44 17.66 46.79 13.77
N ALA A 45 18.83 46.90 14.41
CA ALA A 45 19.68 45.86 15.02
C ALA A 45 19.05 45.18 16.28
N PRO A 46 19.68 44.14 16.87
CA PRO A 46 18.98 43.00 17.45
C PRO A 46 18.55 43.21 18.92
N ALA A 47 17.30 42.91 19.22
CA ALA A 47 16.84 42.64 20.58
C ALA A 47 16.66 41.13 20.75
N ALA A 48 17.35 40.57 21.75
CA ALA A 48 17.21 39.18 22.17
C ALA A 48 15.75 38.88 22.52
N VAL A 49 15.12 37.97 21.77
CA VAL A 49 13.78 37.45 22.08
C VAL A 49 13.95 36.05 22.65
N ALA A 50 13.50 35.91 23.89
CA ALA A 50 13.50 34.68 24.66
C ALA A 50 12.78 33.53 23.93
N SER A 51 13.36 32.35 24.08
CA SER A 51 12.80 31.07 23.66
C SER A 51 11.41 30.85 24.28
N PRO A 52 10.34 30.55 23.52
CA PRO A 52 9.09 30.15 24.12
C PRO A 52 9.27 28.74 24.70
N ALA A 53 9.10 28.65 26.02
CA ALA A 53 9.05 27.39 26.74
C ALA A 53 7.99 26.48 26.10
N VAL A 54 8.41 25.31 25.62
CA VAL A 54 7.52 24.22 25.23
C VAL A 54 6.71 23.85 26.47
N ALA A 55 5.43 24.21 26.46
CA ALA A 55 4.50 23.79 27.49
C ALA A 55 4.39 22.27 27.42
N GLU A 56 4.88 21.62 28.48
CA GLU A 56 4.77 20.19 28.73
C GLU A 56 3.26 19.84 28.76
N ALA A 57 2.77 19.24 27.68
CA ALA A 57 1.40 18.80 27.58
C ALA A 57 1.17 17.71 28.62
N LYS A 58 0.44 18.04 29.70
CA LYS A 58 -0.01 17.07 30.71
C LYS A 58 -0.72 15.92 29.99
N SER A 59 -0.18 14.72 30.11
CA SER A 59 -0.81 13.48 29.65
C SER A 59 -2.13 13.27 30.39
N THR A 60 -3.24 13.55 29.71
CA THR A 60 -4.55 13.12 30.19
C THR A 60 -4.57 11.59 30.20
N PRO A 61 -4.98 10.94 31.30
CA PRO A 61 -5.10 9.49 31.33
C PRO A 61 -6.09 9.03 30.25
N SER A 62 -5.61 8.14 29.39
CA SER A 62 -6.40 7.56 28.30
C SER A 62 -7.65 6.88 28.88
N PRO A 63 -8.85 7.12 28.34
CA PRO A 63 -10.06 6.44 28.82
C PRO A 63 -9.87 4.92 28.66
N SER A 64 -10.00 4.19 29.76
CA SER A 64 -9.96 2.73 29.74
C SER A 64 -11.21 2.20 29.05
N VAL A 65 -11.05 1.60 27.87
CA VAL A 65 -12.14 0.91 27.17
C VAL A 65 -12.61 -0.27 28.05
N PRO A 66 -13.93 -0.43 28.29
CA PRO A 66 -14.45 -1.58 29.03
C PRO A 66 -13.98 -2.89 28.40
N LYS A 67 -13.49 -3.83 29.22
CA LYS A 67 -12.96 -5.12 28.74
C LYS A 67 -14.05 -6.14 28.40
N ASP A 68 -15.28 -5.90 28.83
CA ASP A 68 -16.39 -6.82 28.63
C ASP A 68 -16.92 -6.72 27.19
N GLY A 69 -16.83 -7.83 26.45
CA GLY A 69 -17.31 -7.93 25.05
C GLY A 69 -16.36 -7.36 23.99
N ALA A 70 -15.19 -6.85 24.39
CA ALA A 70 -14.19 -6.32 23.46
C ALA A 70 -13.34 -7.45 22.84
N ASN A 71 -13.00 -7.31 21.55
CA ASN A 71 -12.14 -8.26 20.83
C ASN A 71 -10.77 -8.36 21.53
N PRO A 72 -10.30 -9.56 21.94
CA PRO A 72 -9.02 -9.72 22.64
C PRO A 72 -7.81 -9.24 21.82
N ARG A 73 -7.90 -9.22 20.48
CA ARG A 73 -6.85 -8.69 19.59
C ARG A 73 -6.67 -7.18 19.71
N PHE A 74 -7.73 -6.43 20.07
CA PHE A 74 -7.65 -5.00 20.35
C PHE A 74 -6.68 -4.71 21.50
N PHE A 75 -6.83 -5.42 22.62
CA PHE A 75 -5.96 -5.22 23.78
C PHE A 75 -4.52 -5.68 23.50
N ALA A 76 -4.35 -6.80 22.78
CA ALA A 76 -3.02 -7.23 22.37
C ALA A 76 -2.32 -6.19 21.47
N ALA A 77 -3.05 -5.55 20.55
CA ALA A 77 -2.52 -4.47 19.72
C ALA A 77 -2.20 -3.21 20.54
N GLN A 78 -3.07 -2.84 21.47
CA GLN A 78 -2.85 -1.69 22.36
C GLN A 78 -1.64 -1.88 23.28
N GLU A 79 -1.39 -3.10 23.76
CA GLU A 79 -0.29 -3.40 24.68
C GLU A 79 1.06 -3.53 23.98
N ASN A 80 1.08 -4.04 22.73
CA ASN A 80 2.33 -4.43 22.08
C ASN A 80 2.67 -3.66 20.80
N LEU A 81 1.67 -3.10 20.10
CA LEU A 81 1.85 -2.58 18.73
C LEU A 81 1.57 -1.07 18.63
N LEU A 82 0.65 -0.55 19.42
CA LEU A 82 0.22 0.86 19.37
C LEU A 82 0.58 1.60 20.66
N ASP A 83 0.75 2.90 20.53
CA ASP A 83 0.94 3.79 21.67
C ASP A 83 -0.42 4.34 22.12
N ALA A 84 -0.82 4.08 23.36
CA ALA A 84 -2.01 4.67 23.97
C ALA A 84 -1.74 6.12 24.45
N GLY A 85 -2.80 6.94 24.53
CA GLY A 85 -2.72 8.30 25.09
C GLY A 85 -2.11 9.36 24.16
N GLY A 86 -2.03 9.06 22.86
CA GLY A 86 -1.56 9.98 21.83
C GLY A 86 -2.56 11.03 21.36
N SER A 87 -2.13 11.82 20.37
CA SER A 87 -2.98 12.74 19.64
C SER A 87 -3.89 12.02 18.62
N PHE A 88 -3.54 10.80 18.24
CA PHE A 88 -4.32 9.98 17.32
C PHE A 88 -4.23 8.49 17.69
N TYR A 89 -5.35 7.78 17.64
CA TYR A 89 -5.44 6.34 17.86
C TYR A 89 -6.58 5.75 17.04
N LEU A 90 -6.27 4.72 16.25
CA LEU A 90 -7.21 3.96 15.43
C LEU A 90 -6.87 2.47 15.58
N TYR A 91 -7.89 1.66 15.79
CA TYR A 91 -7.84 0.22 15.61
C TYR A 91 -9.13 -0.22 14.93
N ALA A 92 -9.02 -1.12 13.96
CA ALA A 92 -10.16 -1.79 13.36
C ALA A 92 -9.88 -3.29 13.21
N ASP A 93 -10.85 -4.09 13.66
CA ASP A 93 -10.96 -5.50 13.31
C ASP A 93 -11.66 -5.60 11.96
N LEU A 94 -10.96 -6.15 10.98
CA LEU A 94 -11.41 -6.30 9.60
C LEU A 94 -11.62 -7.77 9.23
N GLN A 95 -11.61 -8.67 10.20
CA GLN A 95 -11.81 -10.10 9.94
C GLN A 95 -13.11 -10.32 9.17
N ASP A 96 -12.97 -10.95 8.00
CA ASP A 96 -14.04 -11.33 7.09
C ASP A 96 -14.91 -10.17 6.54
N VAL A 97 -14.74 -8.93 7.00
CA VAL A 97 -15.48 -7.74 6.55
C VAL A 97 -15.49 -7.62 5.03
N LEU A 98 -14.33 -7.77 4.38
CA LEU A 98 -14.24 -7.67 2.92
C LEU A 98 -14.96 -8.83 2.21
N LYS A 99 -14.96 -10.05 2.78
CA LYS A 99 -15.68 -11.19 2.22
C LYS A 99 -17.17 -11.01 2.35
N GLU A 100 -17.64 -10.56 3.52
CA GLU A 100 -19.05 -10.28 3.78
C GLU A 100 -19.57 -9.19 2.85
N GLU A 101 -18.80 -8.13 2.63
CA GLU A 101 -19.15 -7.06 1.70
C GLU A 101 -19.27 -7.59 0.26
N MET A 102 -18.30 -8.41 -0.19
CA MET A 102 -18.37 -9.03 -1.52
C MET A 102 -19.58 -9.96 -1.68
N GLN A 103 -19.97 -10.68 -0.62
CA GLN A 103 -21.20 -11.47 -0.61
C GLN A 103 -22.46 -10.60 -0.63
N SER A 104 -22.45 -9.48 0.09
CA SER A 104 -23.55 -8.49 0.10
C SER A 104 -23.77 -7.89 -1.29
N VAL A 105 -22.69 -7.49 -1.97
CA VAL A 105 -22.73 -7.00 -3.36
C VAL A 105 -23.30 -8.07 -4.29
N ARG A 106 -22.83 -9.32 -4.19
CA ARG A 106 -23.34 -10.45 -4.99
C ARG A 106 -24.84 -10.69 -4.76
N ASN A 107 -25.31 -10.56 -3.52
CA ASN A 107 -26.72 -10.70 -3.21
C ASN A 107 -27.57 -9.56 -3.79
N SER A 108 -27.02 -8.35 -3.82
CA SER A 108 -27.71 -7.14 -4.29
C SER A 108 -27.94 -7.13 -5.80
N ILE A 109 -27.10 -7.83 -6.58
CA ILE A 109 -27.24 -7.91 -8.04
C ILE A 109 -28.20 -9.02 -8.49
N LYS A 110 -28.67 -9.88 -7.58
CA LYS A 110 -29.63 -10.94 -7.91
C LYS A 110 -30.93 -10.32 -8.41
N GLY A 111 -31.33 -10.70 -9.62
CA GLY A 111 -32.56 -10.19 -10.26
C GLY A 111 -32.37 -9.00 -11.19
N MET A 112 -31.12 -8.51 -11.36
CA MET A 112 -30.82 -7.52 -12.40
C MET A 112 -30.81 -8.16 -13.80
N PRO A 113 -31.21 -7.43 -14.86
CA PRO A 113 -31.17 -7.94 -16.24
C PRO A 113 -29.79 -8.45 -16.67
N ASP A 114 -28.74 -7.78 -16.21
CA ASP A 114 -27.34 -8.07 -16.58
C ASP A 114 -26.59 -8.89 -15.52
N ALA A 115 -27.30 -9.52 -14.58
CA ALA A 115 -26.72 -10.19 -13.42
C ALA A 115 -25.64 -11.23 -13.81
N VAL A 116 -25.78 -11.92 -14.95
CA VAL A 116 -24.81 -12.91 -15.41
C VAL A 116 -23.46 -12.28 -15.79
N GLU A 117 -23.47 -11.13 -16.45
CA GLU A 117 -22.24 -10.46 -16.87
C GLU A 117 -21.56 -9.78 -15.67
N VAL A 118 -22.35 -9.17 -14.80
CA VAL A 118 -21.86 -8.58 -13.55
C VAL A 118 -21.27 -9.65 -12.64
N GLU A 119 -21.92 -10.82 -12.51
CA GLU A 119 -21.39 -11.93 -11.70
C GLU A 119 -20.02 -12.39 -12.21
N ARG A 120 -19.82 -12.51 -13.53
CA ARG A 120 -18.50 -12.84 -14.09
C ARG A 120 -17.44 -11.80 -13.73
N GLY A 121 -17.80 -10.52 -13.75
CA GLY A 121 -16.93 -9.44 -13.30
C GLY A 121 -16.57 -9.59 -11.83
N LEU A 122 -17.56 -9.84 -10.97
CA LEU A 122 -17.35 -10.07 -9.53
C LEU A 122 -16.52 -11.31 -9.26
N GLU A 123 -16.65 -12.40 -10.02
CA GLU A 123 -15.81 -13.59 -9.90
C GLU A 123 -14.33 -13.29 -10.24
N ILE A 124 -14.07 -12.41 -11.20
CA ILE A 124 -12.70 -11.97 -11.50
C ILE A 124 -12.19 -11.09 -10.36
N THR A 125 -12.99 -10.13 -9.89
CA THR A 125 -12.65 -9.27 -8.76
C THR A 125 -12.35 -10.07 -7.50
N ASP A 126 -13.18 -11.06 -7.16
CA ASP A 126 -13.02 -11.94 -6.00
C ASP A 126 -11.69 -12.70 -6.06
N ARG A 127 -11.36 -13.27 -7.23
CA ARG A 127 -10.08 -13.94 -7.47
C ARG A 127 -8.89 -12.99 -7.36
N VAL A 128 -9.02 -11.75 -7.84
CA VAL A 128 -7.96 -10.74 -7.74
C VAL A 128 -7.76 -10.28 -6.28
N ILE A 129 -8.84 -10.01 -5.54
CA ILE A 129 -8.79 -9.66 -4.12
C ILE A 129 -8.12 -10.78 -3.32
N ASP A 130 -8.51 -12.02 -3.59
CA ASP A 130 -7.90 -13.19 -2.97
C ASP A 130 -6.41 -13.31 -3.35
N LEU A 131 -6.07 -13.19 -4.63
CA LEU A 131 -4.69 -13.21 -5.12
C LEU A 131 -3.81 -12.16 -4.42
N LEU A 132 -4.34 -10.96 -4.21
CA LEU A 132 -3.66 -9.86 -3.50
C LEU A 132 -3.51 -10.14 -1.99
N GLY A 133 -4.13 -11.19 -1.46
CA GLY A 133 -4.05 -11.56 -0.05
C GLY A 133 -4.91 -10.67 0.86
N LEU A 134 -5.81 -9.86 0.29
CA LEU A 134 -6.59 -8.87 1.04
C LEU A 134 -7.66 -9.51 1.93
N TYR A 135 -8.18 -10.68 1.54
CA TYR A 135 -9.10 -11.45 2.38
C TYR A 135 -8.46 -12.03 3.65
N GLY A 136 -7.12 -12.03 3.75
CA GLY A 136 -6.42 -12.43 4.96
C GLY A 136 -6.26 -11.31 5.98
N LEU A 137 -6.64 -10.07 5.62
CA LEU A 137 -6.53 -8.91 6.49
C LEU A 137 -7.44 -9.06 7.71
N GLN A 138 -6.84 -9.05 8.89
CA GLN A 138 -7.53 -9.26 10.16
C GLN A 138 -7.66 -7.97 10.95
N ASP A 139 -6.58 -7.19 11.03
CA ASP A 139 -6.57 -6.00 11.87
C ASP A 139 -5.72 -4.92 11.25
N VAL A 140 -6.11 -3.67 11.47
CA VAL A 140 -5.29 -2.49 11.17
C VAL A 140 -5.24 -1.59 12.39
N GLY A 141 -4.10 -0.95 12.59
CA GLY A 141 -3.97 0.00 13.67
C GLY A 141 -2.97 1.09 13.38
N ILE A 142 -3.26 2.27 13.91
CA ILE A 142 -2.44 3.46 13.77
C ILE A 142 -2.49 4.24 15.09
N SER A 143 -1.34 4.67 15.59
CA SER A 143 -1.26 5.57 16.74
C SER A 143 -0.22 6.65 16.50
N SER A 144 -0.45 7.85 17.00
CA SER A 144 0.51 8.95 16.93
C SER A 144 0.61 9.64 18.28
N ILE A 145 1.83 9.81 18.78
CA ILE A 145 2.11 10.54 20.02
C ILE A 145 3.11 11.68 19.74
N PRO A 146 2.98 12.84 20.42
CA PRO A 146 4.02 13.86 20.39
C PRO A 146 5.35 13.32 20.94
N ASP A 147 6.46 13.62 20.27
CA ASP A 147 7.82 13.22 20.67
C ASP A 147 8.81 14.32 20.30
N GLY A 148 9.28 15.10 21.28
CA GLY A 148 10.33 16.11 21.09
C GLY A 148 10.03 17.22 20.07
N GLY A 149 8.75 17.60 19.89
CA GLY A 149 8.33 18.58 18.87
C GLY A 149 8.03 17.98 17.49
N LEU A 150 8.23 16.66 17.35
CA LEU A 150 7.77 15.84 16.23
C LEU A 150 6.64 14.91 16.70
N TYR A 151 6.20 14.01 15.83
CA TYR A 151 5.26 12.95 16.15
C TYR A 151 5.89 11.59 15.88
N ARG A 152 5.79 10.70 16.87
CA ARG A 152 6.06 9.27 16.66
C ARG A 152 4.76 8.60 16.25
N THR A 153 4.74 8.11 15.01
CA THR A 153 3.59 7.37 14.47
C THR A 153 3.95 5.89 14.32
N LYS A 154 3.10 5.02 14.88
CA LYS A 154 3.16 3.58 14.67
C LYS A 154 1.97 3.15 13.82
N MET A 155 2.21 2.26 12.87
CA MET A 155 1.17 1.62 12.07
C MET A 155 1.44 0.12 12.05
N PHE A 156 0.38 -0.68 12.08
CA PHE A 156 0.49 -2.12 11.83
C PHE A 156 -0.66 -2.61 10.96
N LEU A 157 -0.37 -3.69 10.23
CA LEU A 157 -1.34 -4.45 9.47
C LEU A 157 -1.19 -5.93 9.87
N ASN A 158 -2.24 -6.54 10.40
CA ASN A 158 -2.24 -7.97 10.70
C ASN A 158 -2.89 -8.73 9.54
N ASN A 159 -2.08 -9.47 8.79
CA ASN A 159 -2.54 -10.31 7.68
C ASN A 159 -1.94 -11.72 7.77
N THR A 160 -2.15 -12.40 8.90
CA THR A 160 -1.50 -13.71 9.16
C THR A 160 -1.91 -14.78 8.15
N ALA A 161 -3.15 -14.72 7.64
CA ALA A 161 -3.66 -15.67 6.64
C ALA A 161 -3.19 -15.36 5.21
N GLY A 162 -2.82 -14.12 4.91
CA GLY A 162 -2.31 -13.68 3.61
C GLY A 162 -0.81 -13.39 3.58
N LYS A 163 -0.07 -13.66 4.66
CA LYS A 163 1.35 -13.27 4.79
C LYS A 163 2.25 -13.81 3.68
N ASP A 164 1.98 -15.01 3.20
CA ASP A 164 2.79 -15.70 2.19
C ASP A 164 2.23 -15.52 0.76
N LYS A 165 1.31 -14.55 0.59
CA LYS A 165 0.58 -14.34 -0.66
C LYS A 165 0.41 -12.85 -0.97
N GLY A 166 0.31 -12.53 -2.26
CA GLY A 166 -0.16 -11.23 -2.73
C GLY A 166 0.74 -10.09 -2.27
N TYR A 167 0.14 -8.99 -1.81
CA TYR A 167 0.89 -7.78 -1.45
C TYR A 167 1.84 -8.00 -0.25
N MET A 168 1.46 -8.83 0.72
CA MET A 168 2.31 -9.08 1.90
C MET A 168 3.58 -9.83 1.53
N ALA A 169 3.48 -10.79 0.60
CA ALA A 169 4.64 -11.50 0.08
C ALA A 169 5.61 -10.59 -0.69
N LEU A 170 5.19 -9.38 -1.09
CA LEU A 170 6.07 -8.44 -1.76
C LEU A 170 7.02 -7.74 -0.80
N LEU A 171 6.69 -7.60 0.49
CA LEU A 171 7.42 -6.75 1.45
C LEU A 171 8.76 -7.34 1.93
N GLY A 172 9.36 -8.22 1.13
CA GLY A 172 10.61 -8.91 1.44
C GLY A 172 10.41 -10.21 2.23
N ASP A 173 11.50 -10.95 2.41
CA ASP A 173 11.54 -12.19 3.18
C ASP A 173 11.85 -11.89 4.67
N ALA A 174 12.77 -12.63 5.29
CA ALA A 174 13.15 -12.38 6.68
C ALA A 174 13.77 -10.97 6.83
N PRO A 175 13.53 -10.29 7.98
CA PRO A 175 14.11 -8.98 8.25
C PRO A 175 15.64 -9.00 8.08
N HIS A 176 16.17 -8.03 7.32
CA HIS A 176 17.60 -7.83 7.14
C HIS A 176 17.96 -6.34 7.11
N ALA A 177 19.24 -6.03 7.24
CA ALA A 177 19.71 -4.65 7.19
C ALA A 177 19.72 -4.16 5.73
N LEU A 178 19.09 -3.00 5.48
CA LEU A 178 19.11 -2.32 4.18
C LEU A 178 20.53 -1.84 3.86
N LYS A 179 21.17 -2.43 2.85
CA LYS A 179 22.56 -2.15 2.50
C LYS A 179 22.74 -0.74 1.94
N ILE A 180 21.67 -0.13 1.41
CA ILE A 180 21.70 1.26 0.94
C ILE A 180 21.99 2.27 2.06
N LEU A 181 21.66 1.95 3.32
CA LEU A 181 21.92 2.85 4.44
C LEU A 181 23.43 3.09 4.63
N ASP A 182 24.26 2.09 4.35
CA ASP A 182 25.72 2.21 4.38
C ASP A 182 26.27 3.11 3.25
N ARG A 183 25.45 3.39 2.24
CA ARG A 183 25.80 4.25 1.10
C ARG A 183 25.22 5.65 1.20
N ALA A 184 24.38 5.92 2.19
CA ALA A 184 23.86 7.26 2.43
C ALA A 184 25.01 8.19 2.86
N SER A 185 25.24 9.25 2.10
CA SER A 185 26.24 10.26 2.46
C SER A 185 25.79 11.06 3.69
N SER A 186 26.73 11.68 4.39
CA SER A 186 26.41 12.60 5.50
C SER A 186 25.59 13.83 5.09
N GLY A 187 25.48 14.11 3.78
CA GLY A 187 24.66 15.19 3.23
C GLY A 187 23.27 14.75 2.76
N THR A 188 22.88 13.49 2.97
CA THR A 188 21.57 12.97 2.54
C THR A 188 20.45 13.64 3.32
N VAL A 189 19.62 14.43 2.62
CA VAL A 189 18.44 15.11 3.20
C VAL A 189 17.22 14.19 3.23
N LEU A 190 17.09 13.29 2.25
CA LEU A 190 16.04 12.29 2.15
C LEU A 190 16.62 11.06 1.44
N LEU A 191 16.31 9.88 1.98
CA LEU A 191 16.58 8.59 1.34
C LEU A 191 15.30 7.77 1.44
N TYR A 192 14.82 7.27 0.31
CA TYR A 192 13.74 6.31 0.28
C TYR A 192 14.27 4.97 -0.22
N SER A 193 14.03 3.94 0.58
CA SER A 193 14.38 2.57 0.22
C SER A 193 13.24 1.64 0.62
N ALA A 194 12.98 0.66 -0.23
CA ALA A 194 12.01 -0.39 0.01
C ALA A 194 12.65 -1.75 -0.31
N ASP A 195 12.37 -2.72 0.55
CA ASP A 195 12.67 -4.13 0.29
C ASP A 195 11.48 -4.76 -0.44
N VAL A 196 11.77 -5.47 -1.53
CA VAL A 196 10.80 -6.09 -2.42
C VAL A 196 11.24 -7.49 -2.78
N ASN A 197 10.38 -8.48 -2.54
CA ASN A 197 10.58 -9.82 -3.07
C ASN A 197 10.22 -9.84 -4.57
N GLU A 198 11.22 -9.83 -5.44
CA GLU A 198 11.02 -9.69 -6.89
C GLU A 198 10.37 -10.93 -7.50
N MET A 199 10.64 -12.10 -6.94
CA MET A 199 10.00 -13.34 -7.38
C MET A 199 8.52 -13.37 -7.00
N ALA A 200 8.18 -12.96 -5.77
CA ALA A 200 6.78 -12.80 -5.38
C ALA A 200 6.07 -11.74 -6.24
N THR A 201 6.78 -10.66 -6.60
CA THR A 201 6.27 -9.63 -7.53
C THR A 201 5.99 -10.22 -8.91
N TRP A 202 6.91 -11.03 -9.43
CA TRP A 202 6.74 -11.69 -10.72
C TRP A 202 5.56 -12.65 -10.74
N GLU A 203 5.46 -13.50 -9.72
CA GLU A 203 4.35 -14.45 -9.60
C GLU A 203 3.02 -13.74 -9.40
N LEU A 204 2.99 -12.61 -8.70
CA LEU A 204 1.79 -11.78 -8.59
C LEU A 204 1.36 -11.24 -9.97
N ILE A 205 2.28 -10.72 -10.78
CA ILE A 205 1.97 -10.24 -12.15
C ILE A 205 1.41 -11.38 -13.01
N ARG A 206 2.07 -12.56 -13.00
CA ARG A 206 1.59 -13.75 -13.72
C ARG A 206 0.20 -14.17 -13.24
N GLY A 207 -0.02 -14.18 -11.93
CA GLY A 207 -1.30 -14.46 -11.31
C GLY A 207 -2.40 -13.48 -11.73
N LEU A 208 -2.09 -12.18 -11.81
CA LEU A 208 -3.05 -11.15 -12.25
C LEU A 208 -3.44 -11.35 -13.72
N VAL A 209 -2.46 -11.60 -14.59
CA VAL A 209 -2.72 -11.88 -16.01
C VAL A 209 -3.59 -13.13 -16.17
N MET A 210 -3.30 -14.18 -15.40
CA MET A 210 -4.10 -15.41 -15.40
C MET A 210 -5.53 -15.17 -14.90
N ASN A 211 -5.71 -14.46 -13.79
CA ASN A 211 -7.04 -14.29 -13.18
C ASN A 211 -7.94 -13.30 -13.95
N ILE A 212 -7.35 -12.28 -14.60
CA ILE A 212 -8.09 -11.28 -15.38
C ILE A 212 -8.27 -11.73 -16.83
N GLY A 213 -7.20 -12.20 -17.47
CA GLY A 213 -7.15 -12.50 -18.91
C GLY A 213 -7.30 -13.98 -19.26
N GLY A 214 -7.18 -14.88 -18.28
CA GLY A 214 -7.21 -16.32 -18.47
C GLY A 214 -5.90 -16.89 -19.04
N GLY A 215 -5.87 -18.21 -19.23
CA GLY A 215 -4.68 -18.93 -19.68
C GLY A 215 -4.15 -18.48 -21.04
N ALA A 216 -5.03 -18.05 -21.95
CA ALA A 216 -4.60 -17.51 -23.25
C ALA A 216 -3.80 -16.21 -23.10
N ALA A 217 -4.22 -15.31 -22.20
CA ALA A 217 -3.49 -14.07 -21.96
C ALA A 217 -2.13 -14.33 -21.29
N LEU A 218 -2.07 -15.31 -20.37
CA LEU A 218 -0.82 -15.73 -19.76
C LEU A 218 0.14 -16.31 -20.81
N ALA A 219 -0.35 -17.21 -21.68
CA ALA A 219 0.45 -17.80 -22.74
C ALA A 219 0.96 -16.74 -23.75
N ASP A 220 0.11 -15.77 -24.12
CA ASP A 220 0.52 -14.66 -24.99
C ASP A 220 1.61 -13.80 -24.33
N MET A 221 1.51 -13.53 -23.03
CA MET A 221 2.54 -12.82 -22.26
C MET A 221 3.85 -13.61 -22.25
N GLU A 222 3.81 -14.90 -21.91
CA GLU A 222 4.98 -15.78 -21.87
C GLU A 222 5.69 -15.84 -23.23
N LYS A 223 4.91 -15.97 -24.32
CA LYS A 223 5.45 -15.91 -25.67
C LYS A 223 6.13 -14.58 -25.98
N GLY A 224 5.53 -13.46 -25.59
CA GLY A 224 6.14 -12.13 -25.76
C GLY A 224 7.47 -11.98 -25.02
N LEU A 225 7.57 -12.55 -23.82
CA LEU A 225 8.82 -12.56 -23.04
C LEU A 225 9.89 -13.45 -23.68
N GLU A 226 9.51 -14.60 -24.23
CA GLU A 226 10.43 -15.44 -25.00
C GLU A 226 10.96 -14.73 -26.25
N GLU A 227 10.10 -14.02 -26.97
CA GLU A 227 10.49 -13.24 -28.14
C GLU A 227 11.43 -12.09 -27.76
N LEU A 228 11.17 -11.40 -26.64
CA LEU A 228 12.06 -10.38 -26.09
C LEU A 228 13.44 -10.95 -25.74
N ALA A 229 13.48 -12.11 -25.08
CA ALA A 229 14.73 -12.78 -24.74
C ALA A 229 15.52 -13.20 -25.98
N LYS A 230 14.85 -13.69 -27.03
CA LYS A 230 15.49 -14.12 -28.28
C LYS A 230 16.01 -12.94 -29.11
N ASN A 231 15.25 -11.85 -29.18
CA ASN A 231 15.55 -10.73 -30.08
C ASN A 231 16.46 -9.68 -29.44
N GLU A 232 16.25 -9.39 -28.15
CA GLU A 232 16.96 -8.32 -27.43
C GLU A 232 17.95 -8.86 -26.38
N GLY A 233 17.97 -10.18 -26.15
CA GLY A 233 18.80 -10.79 -25.10
C GLY A 233 18.34 -10.49 -23.67
N ILE A 234 17.13 -9.95 -23.51
CA ILE A 234 16.57 -9.55 -22.21
C ILE A 234 15.63 -10.65 -21.70
N ASP A 235 16.09 -11.39 -20.69
CA ASP A 235 15.31 -12.43 -20.01
C ASP A 235 14.81 -11.90 -18.66
N ILE A 236 13.61 -11.29 -18.65
CA ILE A 236 13.05 -10.64 -17.45
C ILE A 236 13.00 -11.59 -16.24
N PRO A 237 12.47 -12.84 -16.34
CA PRO A 237 12.50 -13.78 -15.23
C PRO A 237 13.91 -14.05 -14.68
N LYS A 238 14.95 -14.06 -15.52
CA LYS A 238 16.34 -14.21 -15.05
C LYS A 238 16.94 -12.92 -14.50
N LEU A 239 16.46 -11.76 -14.90
CA LEU A 239 16.95 -10.47 -14.42
C LEU A 239 16.43 -10.14 -13.03
N LEU A 240 15.17 -10.49 -12.72
CA LEU A 240 14.52 -10.12 -11.45
C LEU A 240 15.33 -10.55 -10.20
N PRO A 241 15.83 -11.79 -10.08
CA PRO A 241 16.65 -12.18 -8.93
C PRO A 241 17.99 -11.43 -8.81
N THR A 242 18.42 -10.73 -9.87
CA THR A 242 19.70 -9.99 -9.86
C THR A 242 19.57 -8.57 -9.30
N LEU A 243 18.33 -8.09 -9.07
CA LEU A 243 18.06 -6.77 -8.51
C LEU A 243 18.36 -6.67 -7.01
N GLY A 244 18.37 -7.80 -6.30
CA GLY A 244 18.92 -7.92 -4.95
C GLY A 244 18.01 -7.42 -3.83
N GLY A 245 16.71 -7.28 -4.11
CA GLY A 245 15.64 -7.00 -3.16
C GLY A 245 15.41 -5.53 -2.87
N GLU A 246 16.37 -4.64 -3.14
CA GLU A 246 16.30 -3.24 -2.71
C GLU A 246 15.93 -2.29 -3.86
N ILE A 247 14.78 -1.60 -3.74
CA ILE A 247 14.38 -0.49 -4.61
C ILE A 247 14.70 0.83 -3.90
N ASN A 248 15.44 1.71 -4.57
CA ASN A 248 15.96 2.94 -3.98
C ASN A 248 15.59 4.16 -4.83
N VAL A 249 15.15 5.25 -4.18
CA VAL A 249 14.85 6.55 -4.80
C VAL A 249 15.45 7.69 -3.98
#